data_AF-A0A914M156-F1
#
_entry.id   AF-A0A914M156-F1
#
_cell.length_a   1.000
_cell.length_b   1.000
_cell.length_c   1.000
_cell.angle_alpha   90.00
_cell.angle_beta   90.00
_cell.angle_gamma   90.00
#
_symmetry.space_group_name_H-M   'P 1'
#
loop_
_entity.id
_entity.type
_entity.pdbx_description
1 polymer ?
#
loop_
_entity_poly.entity_id
_entity_poly.type
_entity_poly.pdbx_seq_one_letter_code
_entity_poly.pdbx_strand_id
1 'polypeptide(L)'
;MFKCLLRSPVFIFSYLFLFPFFNYFPVLGKFYWISNEYILKFIEKIAEAVDNDGIDEIACFSKDDLLQLISLENIQMETIDWVLNNFCDGNVDGKYSFNESKISRIYIENLLRSLPDKPLDFEDFELKINNLLPKQLYFKVEYLSGLGIVENSHFRGKVVNKLISTDLPLDLQKRLSILFSKKEKWKKEEIQPYLLDYCLDPTKIEEFLMKNCKIVGSSTERFYLNKQLSF
;
A
#
# COMPACT_ATOMS: atom_id res chain seq x y z
N MET A 1 -4.59 -11.29 22.52
CA MET A 1 -3.57 -12.36 22.58
C MET A 1 -3.53 -13.05 21.21
N PHE A 2 -2.76 -12.50 20.25
CA PHE A 2 -2.64 -13.07 18.91
C PHE A 2 -1.70 -14.28 18.95
N LYS A 3 -2.25 -15.49 18.91
CA LYS A 3 -1.48 -16.71 18.61
C LYS A 3 -1.19 -16.70 17.11
N CYS A 4 -0.05 -16.14 16.71
CA CYS A 4 0.52 -16.44 15.40
C CYS A 4 0.87 -17.93 15.36
N LEU A 5 0.08 -18.72 14.64
CA LEU A 5 0.43 -20.08 14.24
C LEU A 5 1.50 -20.01 13.15
N LEU A 6 2.74 -19.72 13.54
CA LEU A 6 3.93 -19.86 12.68
C LEU A 6 4.64 -21.15 13.07
N ARG A 7 4.12 -22.29 12.58
CA ARG A 7 4.77 -23.60 12.70
C ARG A 7 5.78 -23.76 11.56
N SER A 8 7.00 -23.28 11.75
CA SER A 8 8.27 -23.84 11.22
C SER A 8 9.29 -22.74 10.89
N PRO A 9 10.54 -22.81 11.41
CA PRO A 9 11.58 -21.80 11.16
C PRO A 9 12.11 -21.79 9.72
N VAL A 10 11.92 -22.87 8.96
CA VAL A 10 12.56 -23.06 7.65
C VAL A 10 11.79 -22.38 6.51
N PHE A 11 10.50 -22.11 6.69
CA PHE A 11 9.64 -21.51 5.66
C PHE A 11 9.63 -19.97 5.66
N ILE A 12 10.30 -19.32 6.62
CA ILE A 12 10.26 -17.86 6.78
C ILE A 12 11.27 -17.16 5.85
N PHE A 13 12.41 -17.79 5.55
CA PHE A 13 13.51 -17.16 4.83
C PHE A 13 13.23 -16.91 3.34
N SER A 14 12.37 -17.68 2.69
CA SER A 14 12.03 -17.49 1.27
C SER A 14 10.86 -16.53 1.03
N TYR A 15 10.04 -16.25 2.04
CA TYR A 15 8.80 -15.47 1.88
C TYR A 15 8.93 -13.99 2.32
N LEU A 16 9.91 -13.64 3.16
CA LEU A 16 10.15 -12.26 3.57
C LEU A 16 10.61 -11.33 2.43
N PHE A 17 11.18 -11.88 1.36
CA PHE A 17 11.52 -11.12 0.15
C PHE A 17 10.34 -10.95 -0.83
N LEU A 18 9.23 -11.66 -0.63
CA LEU A 18 8.10 -11.71 -1.57
C LEU A 18 6.85 -10.99 -1.07
N PHE A 19 6.82 -10.56 0.18
CA PHE A 19 5.73 -9.75 0.74
C PHE A 19 6.31 -8.48 1.40
N PRO A 20 6.51 -7.38 0.65
CA PRO A 20 7.01 -6.11 1.19
C PRO A 20 6.02 -5.40 2.15
N PHE A 21 4.93 -6.07 2.55
CA PHE A 21 3.81 -5.48 3.28
C PHE A 21 3.85 -5.72 4.79
N PHE A 22 4.85 -6.43 5.28
CA PHE A 22 5.00 -6.70 6.69
C PHE A 22 6.12 -5.81 7.25
N ASN A 23 5.74 -4.82 8.07
CA ASN A 23 6.67 -3.91 8.77
C ASN A 23 7.50 -4.62 9.84
N TYR A 24 8.22 -5.68 9.44
CA TYR A 24 9.08 -6.46 10.31
C TYR A 24 10.50 -6.36 9.82
N PHE A 25 11.42 -6.25 10.77
CA PHE A 25 12.85 -6.24 10.48
C PHE A 25 13.61 -7.08 11.51
N PRO A 26 14.62 -7.85 11.08
CA PRO A 26 15.43 -8.65 11.99
C PRO A 26 16.51 -7.78 12.65
N VAL A 27 16.63 -7.85 13.97
CA VAL A 27 17.76 -7.31 14.74
C VAL A 27 18.27 -8.39 15.68
N LEU A 28 19.53 -8.81 15.51
CA LEU A 28 20.21 -9.82 16.34
C LEU A 28 19.39 -11.11 16.54
N GLY A 29 18.75 -11.61 15.47
CA GLY A 29 17.96 -12.84 15.50
C GLY A 29 16.55 -12.70 16.10
N LYS A 30 16.12 -11.48 16.45
CA LYS A 30 14.74 -11.17 16.87
C LYS A 30 14.04 -10.36 15.79
N PHE A 31 12.75 -10.61 15.57
CA PHE A 31 11.91 -9.82 14.68
C PHE A 31 11.22 -8.70 15.46
N TYR A 32 11.36 -7.47 14.99
CA TYR A 32 10.69 -6.30 15.54
C TYR A 32 9.62 -5.84 14.55
N TRP A 33 8.47 -5.44 15.08
CA TRP A 33 7.39 -4.83 14.29
C TRP A 33 7.40 -3.32 14.47
N ILE A 34 7.26 -2.57 13.38
CA ILE A 34 7.14 -1.11 13.38
C ILE A 34 5.72 -0.72 12.96
N SER A 35 5.05 0.08 13.79
CA SER A 35 3.73 0.61 13.46
C SER A 35 3.78 1.60 12.29
N ASN A 36 2.73 1.65 11.47
CA ASN A 36 2.60 2.69 10.43
C ASN A 36 2.69 4.09 11.02
N GLU A 37 2.09 4.34 12.19
CA GLU A 37 2.16 5.64 12.87
C GLU A 37 3.62 6.04 13.19
N TYR A 38 4.43 5.09 13.65
CA TYR A 38 5.84 5.34 13.92
C TYR A 38 6.64 5.60 12.63
N ILE A 39 6.38 4.84 11.57
CA ILE A 39 7.02 5.03 10.26
C ILE A 39 6.68 6.43 9.71
N LEU A 40 5.40 6.82 9.75
CA LEU A 40 4.93 8.12 9.28
C LEU A 40 5.57 9.27 10.07
N LYS A 41 5.59 9.20 11.41
CA LYS A 41 6.30 10.20 12.23
C LYS A 41 7.78 10.30 11.90
N PHE A 42 8.40 9.19 11.51
CA PHE A 42 9.81 9.22 11.11
C PHE A 42 10.00 9.83 9.72
N ILE A 43 9.12 9.51 8.76
CA ILE A 43 9.09 10.16 7.44
C ILE A 43 8.86 11.67 7.58
N GLU A 44 7.93 12.09 8.43
CA GLU A 44 7.67 13.52 8.71
C GLU A 44 8.93 14.23 9.20
N LYS A 45 9.67 13.65 10.15
CA LYS A 45 10.95 14.21 10.63
C LYS A 45 12.01 14.31 9.53
N ILE A 46 12.07 13.32 8.63
CA ILE A 46 12.98 13.35 7.49
C ILE A 46 12.57 14.47 6.53
N ALA A 47 11.30 14.55 6.17
CA ALA A 47 10.78 15.60 5.30
C ALA A 47 11.06 17.00 5.88
N GLU A 48 10.76 17.22 7.17
CA GLU A 48 11.06 18.50 7.85
C GLU A 48 12.54 18.88 7.83
N ALA A 49 13.44 17.89 7.95
CA ALA A 49 14.89 18.12 7.93
C ALA A 49 15.41 18.47 6.52
N VAL A 50 14.82 17.87 5.48
CA VAL A 50 15.35 17.91 4.12
C VAL A 50 14.64 18.95 3.23
N ASP A 51 13.38 19.30 3.51
CA ASP A 51 12.54 20.20 2.69
C ASP A 51 12.94 21.71 2.76
N ASN A 52 14.22 22.01 2.97
CA ASN A 52 14.76 23.36 3.20
C ASN A 52 15.10 24.15 1.93
N ASP A 53 15.25 23.51 0.77
CA ASP A 53 15.65 24.18 -0.45
C ASP A 53 14.47 24.25 -1.41
N GLY A 54 14.07 25.45 -1.84
CA GLY A 54 12.89 25.74 -2.67
C GLY A 54 12.98 25.23 -4.12
N ILE A 55 13.40 23.98 -4.30
CA ILE A 55 13.54 23.26 -5.56
C ILE A 55 12.31 22.34 -5.72
N ASP A 56 11.72 22.31 -6.90
CA ASP A 56 10.55 21.46 -7.24
C ASP A 56 10.94 20.00 -7.57
N GLU A 57 11.99 19.48 -6.92
CA GLU A 57 12.46 18.11 -7.07
C GLU A 57 12.40 17.37 -5.74
N ILE A 58 12.18 16.05 -5.79
CA ILE A 58 12.22 15.21 -4.59
C ILE A 58 13.62 15.33 -3.98
N ALA A 59 13.68 15.84 -2.77
CA ALA A 59 14.94 16.16 -2.16
C ALA A 59 15.79 14.90 -1.90
N CYS A 60 17.09 15.03 -2.17
CA CYS A 60 18.08 13.98 -1.97
C CYS A 60 18.90 14.26 -0.72
N PHE A 61 19.08 13.25 0.13
CA PHE A 61 19.78 13.38 1.40
C PHE A 61 20.70 12.19 1.66
N SER A 62 21.80 12.39 2.38
CA SER A 62 22.63 11.27 2.86
C SER A 62 22.16 10.80 4.23
N LYS A 63 22.48 9.54 4.57
CA LYS A 63 22.22 9.02 5.91
C LYS A 63 22.96 9.83 6.97
N ASP A 64 24.21 10.22 6.71
CA ASP A 64 25.02 10.99 7.66
C ASP A 64 24.41 12.37 7.93
N ASP A 65 23.88 13.04 6.90
CA ASP A 65 23.18 14.31 7.05
C ASP A 65 21.92 14.14 7.92
N LEU A 66 21.14 13.08 7.69
CA LEU A 66 19.97 12.78 8.52
C LEU A 66 20.34 12.54 9.99
N LEU A 67 21.44 11.81 10.25
CA LEU A 67 21.91 11.54 11.60
C LEU A 67 22.37 12.82 12.33
N GLN A 68 22.85 13.82 11.58
CA GLN A 68 23.24 15.13 12.13
C GLN A 68 22.05 16.07 12.32
N LEU A 69 21.10 16.07 11.39
CA LEU A 69 19.96 16.98 11.37
C LEU A 69 18.84 16.56 12.33
N ILE A 70 18.59 15.26 12.44
CA ILE A 70 17.52 14.74 13.28
C ILE A 70 18.13 14.28 14.60
N SER A 71 17.62 14.81 15.72
CA SER A 71 17.89 14.22 17.04
C SER A 71 17.19 12.86 17.12
N LEU A 72 17.87 11.82 16.65
CA LEU A 72 17.39 10.43 16.60
C LEU A 72 17.57 9.73 17.96
N GLU A 73 17.40 10.48 19.04
CA GLU A 73 17.48 9.93 20.39
C GLU A 73 16.50 8.76 20.51
N ASN A 74 17.05 7.57 20.82
CA ASN A 74 16.33 6.30 20.98
C ASN A 74 15.85 5.58 19.70
N ILE A 75 16.27 5.98 18.49
CA ILE A 75 16.01 5.20 17.27
C ILE A 75 17.19 4.27 16.97
N GLN A 76 16.92 2.97 16.81
CA GLN A 76 17.94 1.99 16.44
C GLN A 76 18.40 2.19 14.99
N MET A 77 19.70 2.05 14.72
CA MET A 77 20.27 2.22 13.38
C MET A 77 19.63 1.30 12.34
N GLU A 78 19.29 0.07 12.75
CA GLU A 78 18.61 -0.91 11.91
C GLU A 78 17.20 -0.47 11.53
N THR A 79 16.52 0.32 12.38
CA THR A 79 15.22 0.92 12.06
C THR A 79 15.37 1.99 10.98
N ILE A 80 16.41 2.81 11.09
CA ILE A 80 16.72 3.84 10.08
C ILE A 80 16.99 3.17 8.74
N ASP A 81 17.90 2.20 8.73
CA ASP A 81 18.25 1.45 7.52
C ASP A 81 17.04 0.75 6.92
N TRP A 82 16.19 0.15 7.75
CA TRP A 82 14.98 -0.49 7.26
C TRP A 82 14.01 0.52 6.63
N VAL A 83 13.76 1.68 7.25
CA VAL A 83 12.86 2.68 6.67
C VAL A 83 13.43 3.25 5.37
N LEU A 84 14.72 3.57 5.32
CA LEU A 84 15.36 4.07 4.10
C LEU A 84 15.28 3.03 2.97
N ASN A 85 15.60 1.77 3.24
CA ASN A 85 15.54 0.72 2.22
C ASN A 85 14.12 0.41 1.74
N ASN A 86 13.12 0.59 2.60
CA ASN A 86 11.73 0.32 2.23
C ASN A 86 11.06 1.51 1.57
N PHE A 87 11.33 2.75 1.97
CA PHE A 87 10.57 3.93 1.55
C PHE A 87 11.33 4.92 0.69
N CYS A 88 12.65 4.74 0.54
CA CYS A 88 13.48 5.57 -0.32
C CYS A 88 14.03 4.76 -1.49
N ASP A 89 14.35 5.46 -2.57
CA ASP A 89 15.17 4.94 -3.65
C ASP A 89 16.63 5.32 -3.36
N GLY A 90 17.54 4.35 -3.47
CA GLY A 90 18.97 4.58 -3.28
C GLY A 90 19.60 5.06 -4.59
N ASN A 91 20.26 6.22 -4.55
CA ASN A 91 21.12 6.68 -5.63
C ASN A 91 22.50 6.01 -5.57
N VAL A 92 23.20 6.01 -6.71
CA VAL A 92 24.52 5.39 -6.90
C VAL A 92 25.59 5.94 -5.93
N ASP A 93 25.38 7.14 -5.37
CA ASP A 93 26.33 7.85 -4.51
C ASP A 93 26.01 7.76 -2.99
N GLY A 94 25.19 6.80 -2.56
CA GLY A 94 24.84 6.67 -1.14
C GLY A 94 23.87 7.76 -0.63
N LYS A 95 23.21 8.45 -1.54
CA LYS A 95 22.10 9.37 -1.26
C LYS A 95 20.77 8.65 -1.41
N TYR A 96 19.80 9.08 -0.65
CA TYR A 96 18.43 8.59 -0.70
C TYR A 96 17.50 9.70 -1.20
N SER A 97 16.45 9.32 -1.91
CA SER A 97 15.30 10.15 -2.20
C SER A 97 14.03 9.39 -1.86
N PHE A 98 12.96 10.08 -1.47
CA PHE A 98 11.70 9.41 -1.18
C PHE A 98 11.15 8.70 -2.42
N ASN A 99 10.76 7.43 -2.26
CA ASN A 99 10.01 6.73 -3.29
C ASN A 99 8.55 7.19 -3.22
N GLU A 100 8.16 8.02 -4.19
CA GLU A 100 6.85 8.66 -4.25
C GLU A 100 5.68 7.67 -4.06
N SER A 101 5.73 6.53 -4.75
CA SER A 101 4.69 5.50 -4.68
C SER A 101 4.58 4.88 -3.30
N LYS A 102 5.70 4.49 -2.70
CA LYS A 102 5.70 3.80 -1.40
C LYS A 102 5.30 4.74 -0.25
N ILE A 103 5.82 5.97 -0.25
CA ILE A 103 5.43 7.00 0.72
C ILE A 103 3.95 7.31 0.56
N SER A 104 3.47 7.58 -0.65
CA SER A 104 2.06 7.90 -0.88
C SER A 104 1.14 6.79 -0.40
N ARG A 105 1.50 5.52 -0.67
CA ARG A 105 0.70 4.37 -0.26
C ARG A 105 0.57 4.22 1.25
N ILE A 106 1.64 4.44 2.04
CA ILE A 106 1.52 4.34 3.51
C ILE A 106 0.67 5.46 4.10
N TYR A 107 0.77 6.69 3.57
CA TYR A 107 -0.12 7.79 3.97
C TYR A 107 -1.58 7.52 3.58
N ILE A 108 -1.82 7.03 2.36
CA ILE A 108 -3.15 6.65 1.87
C ILE A 108 -3.75 5.57 2.78
N GLU A 109 -2.99 4.51 3.05
CA GLU A 109 -3.47 3.41 3.90
C GLU A 109 -3.80 3.92 5.31
N ASN A 110 -2.92 4.72 5.91
CA ASN A 110 -3.16 5.29 7.24
C ASN A 110 -4.41 6.19 7.27
N LEU A 111 -4.56 7.07 6.27
CA LEU A 111 -5.74 7.92 6.14
C LEU A 111 -7.01 7.08 5.99
N LEU A 112 -7.04 6.11 5.07
CA LEU A 112 -8.20 5.24 4.87
C LEU A 112 -8.55 4.44 6.14
N ARG A 113 -7.54 3.92 6.86
CA ARG A 113 -7.76 3.22 8.13
C ARG A 113 -8.36 4.12 9.21
N SER A 114 -8.00 5.40 9.22
CA SER A 114 -8.54 6.40 10.17
C SER A 114 -10.00 6.79 9.86
N LEU A 115 -10.44 6.62 8.62
CA LEU A 115 -11.76 7.04 8.15
C LEU A 115 -12.84 5.96 8.33
N PRO A 116 -14.11 6.36 8.55
CA PRO A 116 -15.22 5.42 8.62
C PRO A 116 -15.40 4.65 7.31
N ASP A 117 -16.02 3.46 7.36
CA ASP A 117 -16.32 2.66 6.16
C ASP A 117 -17.51 3.26 5.38
N LYS A 118 -17.29 4.41 4.75
CA LYS A 118 -18.24 5.13 3.91
C LYS A 118 -17.55 5.68 2.66
N PRO A 119 -18.25 5.81 1.52
CA PRO A 119 -17.71 6.47 0.34
C PRO A 119 -17.32 7.93 0.64
N LEU A 120 -16.11 8.30 0.24
CA LEU A 120 -15.56 9.64 0.37
C LEU A 120 -15.66 10.37 -0.97
N ASP A 121 -15.93 11.66 -0.96
CA ASP A 121 -15.76 12.47 -2.16
C ASP A 121 -14.29 12.43 -2.61
N PHE A 122 -14.07 12.29 -3.93
CA PHE A 122 -12.72 12.11 -4.47
C PHE A 122 -11.87 13.37 -4.33
N GLU A 123 -12.43 14.56 -4.56
CA GLU A 123 -11.70 15.82 -4.45
C GLU A 123 -11.32 16.10 -2.98
N ASP A 124 -12.26 15.87 -2.05
CA ASP A 124 -11.98 15.97 -0.62
C ASP A 124 -10.89 14.99 -0.18
N PHE A 125 -10.91 13.76 -0.70
CA PHE A 125 -9.89 12.75 -0.41
C PHE A 125 -8.53 13.17 -0.95
N GLU A 126 -8.46 13.60 -2.22
CA GLU A 126 -7.25 14.06 -2.90
C GLU A 126 -6.62 15.27 -2.20
N LEU A 127 -7.43 16.26 -1.80
CA LEU A 127 -6.96 17.40 -1.01
C LEU A 127 -6.39 16.97 0.34
N LYS A 128 -7.09 16.09 1.06
CA LYS A 128 -6.63 15.60 2.37
C LYS A 128 -5.31 14.85 2.26
N ILE A 129 -5.16 13.96 1.27
CA ILE A 129 -3.93 13.19 1.14
C ILE A 129 -2.76 14.07 0.70
N ASN A 130 -2.96 14.98 -0.26
CA ASN A 130 -1.90 15.89 -0.72
C ASN A 130 -1.41 16.82 0.41
N ASN A 131 -2.30 17.21 1.34
CA ASN A 131 -1.90 17.99 2.52
C ASN A 131 -1.10 17.19 3.56
N LEU A 132 -1.12 15.86 3.50
CA LEU A 132 -0.38 14.99 4.42
C LEU A 132 0.98 14.55 3.86
N LEU A 133 1.15 14.58 2.54
CA LEU A 133 2.38 14.14 1.90
C LEU A 133 3.53 15.14 2.14
N PRO A 134 4.77 14.65 2.25
CA PRO A 134 5.97 15.49 2.13
C PRO A 134 5.91 16.40 0.91
N LYS A 135 6.64 17.52 0.95
CA LYS A 135 6.70 18.41 -0.21
C LYS A 135 7.20 17.66 -1.45
N GLN A 136 6.84 18.17 -2.63
CA GLN A 136 7.17 17.59 -3.93
C GLN A 136 6.60 16.18 -4.22
N LEU A 137 5.84 15.58 -3.29
CA LEU A 137 5.10 14.34 -3.53
C LEU A 137 3.62 14.64 -3.76
N TYR A 138 3.00 13.92 -4.69
CA TYR A 138 1.60 14.12 -5.06
C TYR A 138 0.86 12.81 -5.17
N PHE A 139 -0.41 12.84 -4.81
CA PHE A 139 -1.30 11.71 -4.96
C PHE A 139 -1.53 11.38 -6.44
N LYS A 140 -1.43 10.09 -6.76
CA LYS A 140 -1.87 9.52 -8.04
C LYS A 140 -2.85 8.39 -7.78
N VAL A 141 -3.88 8.28 -8.62
CA VAL A 141 -4.95 7.28 -8.48
C VAL A 141 -4.40 5.84 -8.45
N GLU A 142 -3.33 5.56 -9.19
CA GLU A 142 -2.65 4.26 -9.20
C GLU A 142 -2.16 3.82 -7.81
N TYR A 143 -1.86 4.75 -6.91
CA TYR A 143 -1.43 4.44 -5.55
C TYR A 143 -2.58 3.88 -4.69
N LEU A 144 -3.85 4.01 -5.09
CA LEU A 144 -4.98 3.33 -4.44
C LEU A 144 -5.05 1.82 -4.72
N SER A 145 -4.23 1.29 -5.64
CA SER A 145 -4.21 -0.13 -5.99
C SER A 145 -4.11 -1.02 -4.75
N GLY A 146 -5.14 -1.83 -4.48
CA GLY A 146 -5.22 -2.70 -3.29
C GLY A 146 -5.56 -2.00 -1.96
N LEU A 147 -5.81 -0.70 -1.96
CA LEU A 147 -6.15 0.12 -0.77
C LEU A 147 -7.57 0.70 -0.85
N GLY A 148 -8.04 1.00 -2.06
CA GLY A 148 -9.39 1.52 -2.30
C GLY A 148 -9.85 1.36 -3.73
N ILE A 149 -11.12 1.69 -3.95
CA ILE A 149 -11.79 1.67 -5.26
C ILE A 149 -12.26 3.08 -5.58
N VAL A 150 -12.06 3.50 -6.82
CA VAL A 150 -12.63 4.75 -7.34
C VAL A 150 -13.85 4.42 -8.18
N GLU A 151 -14.97 5.07 -7.91
CA GLU A 151 -16.24 4.85 -8.61
C GLU A 151 -16.97 6.16 -8.89
N ASN A 152 -17.83 6.17 -9.91
CA ASN A 152 -18.71 7.29 -10.19
C ASN A 152 -20.07 7.03 -9.53
N SER A 153 -20.36 7.78 -8.47
CA SER A 153 -21.66 7.83 -7.80
C SER A 153 -22.61 8.73 -8.57
N HIS A 154 -23.85 8.28 -8.78
CA HIS A 154 -24.90 9.06 -9.45
C HIS A 154 -25.24 10.38 -8.73
N PHE A 155 -25.05 10.44 -7.41
CA PHE A 155 -25.44 11.60 -6.59
C PHE A 155 -24.26 12.46 -6.13
N ARG A 156 -23.06 11.87 -6.02
CA ARG A 156 -21.88 12.53 -5.43
C ARG A 156 -20.72 12.68 -6.40
N GLY A 157 -20.90 12.32 -7.67
CA GLY A 157 -19.79 12.31 -8.62
C GLY A 157 -18.76 11.23 -8.26
N LYS A 158 -17.48 11.53 -8.46
CA LYS A 158 -16.39 10.57 -8.26
C LYS A 158 -16.14 10.37 -6.76
N VAL A 159 -16.15 9.12 -6.30
CA VAL A 159 -15.96 8.75 -4.89
C VAL A 159 -14.84 7.73 -4.72
N VAL A 160 -14.22 7.73 -3.54
CA VAL A 160 -13.26 6.73 -3.08
C VAL A 160 -13.91 5.85 -2.02
N ASN A 161 -13.95 4.55 -2.29
CA ASN A 161 -14.41 3.52 -1.37
C ASN A 161 -13.22 2.80 -0.74
N LYS A 162 -13.21 2.72 0.59
CA LYS A 162 -12.18 1.96 1.32
C LYS A 162 -12.32 0.46 1.04
N LEU A 163 -11.21 -0.15 0.65
CA LEU A 163 -11.10 -1.60 0.50
C LEU A 163 -9.62 -1.96 0.59
N ILE A 164 -9.15 -2.36 1.78
CA ILE A 164 -7.73 -2.67 1.98
C ILE A 164 -7.53 -4.18 1.82
N SER A 165 -6.66 -4.58 0.90
CA SER A 165 -6.44 -5.99 0.55
C SER A 165 -5.99 -6.83 1.74
N THR A 166 -5.17 -6.26 2.62
CA THR A 166 -4.65 -6.93 3.83
C THR A 166 -5.71 -7.16 4.91
N ASP A 167 -6.84 -6.44 4.85
CA ASP A 167 -7.97 -6.62 5.77
C ASP A 167 -8.95 -7.70 5.27
N LEU A 168 -8.79 -8.18 4.02
CA LEU A 168 -9.70 -9.14 3.42
C LEU A 168 -9.45 -10.57 3.93
N PRO A 169 -10.51 -11.39 4.09
CA PRO A 169 -10.39 -12.79 4.48
C PRO A 169 -9.46 -13.59 3.56
N LEU A 170 -8.73 -14.55 4.14
CA LEU A 170 -7.91 -15.53 3.40
C LEU A 170 -8.74 -16.65 2.75
N ASP A 171 -10.02 -16.74 3.06
CA ASP A 171 -10.94 -17.61 2.34
C ASP A 171 -11.33 -16.95 1.01
N LEU A 172 -11.01 -17.61 -0.10
CA LEU A 172 -11.21 -17.06 -1.43
C LEU A 172 -12.68 -16.71 -1.71
N GLN A 173 -13.62 -17.56 -1.33
CA GLN A 173 -15.04 -17.35 -1.63
C GLN A 173 -15.59 -16.16 -0.85
N LYS A 174 -15.26 -16.05 0.44
CA LYS A 174 -15.60 -14.88 1.26
C LYS A 174 -14.95 -13.61 0.73
N ARG A 175 -13.68 -13.67 0.31
CA ARG A 175 -12.98 -12.53 -0.27
C ARG A 175 -13.68 -12.06 -1.55
N LEU A 176 -13.91 -12.95 -2.51
CA LEU A 176 -14.62 -12.63 -3.76
C LEU A 176 -16.00 -12.06 -3.47
N SER A 177 -16.75 -12.64 -2.52
CA SER A 177 -18.05 -12.12 -2.10
C SER A 177 -17.96 -10.66 -1.62
N ILE A 178 -16.99 -10.33 -0.77
CA ILE A 178 -16.78 -8.94 -0.30
C ILE A 178 -16.39 -8.02 -1.47
N LEU A 179 -15.45 -8.44 -2.32
CA LEU A 179 -15.01 -7.65 -3.48
C LEU A 179 -16.20 -7.30 -4.39
N PHE A 180 -17.02 -8.30 -4.75
CA PHE A 180 -18.17 -8.09 -5.61
C PHE A 180 -19.35 -7.38 -4.92
N SER A 181 -19.40 -7.37 -3.59
CA SER A 181 -20.37 -6.55 -2.84
C SER A 181 -19.98 -5.06 -2.82
N LYS A 182 -18.68 -4.75 -2.87
CA LYS A 182 -18.17 -3.37 -2.88
C LYS A 182 -18.18 -2.76 -4.29
N LYS A 183 -17.97 -3.58 -5.32
CA LYS A 183 -18.07 -3.18 -6.74
C LYS A 183 -18.55 -4.36 -7.56
N GLU A 184 -19.62 -4.18 -8.34
CA GLU A 184 -20.28 -5.29 -9.04
C GLU A 184 -19.46 -5.86 -10.21
N LYS A 185 -18.74 -4.99 -10.92
CA LYS A 185 -18.01 -5.31 -12.15
C LYS A 185 -16.58 -4.81 -12.05
N TRP A 186 -15.63 -5.69 -12.28
CA TRP A 186 -14.21 -5.38 -12.17
C TRP A 186 -13.46 -5.59 -13.47
N LYS A 187 -12.52 -4.70 -13.79
CA LYS A 187 -11.45 -4.98 -14.75
C LYS A 187 -10.36 -5.82 -14.09
N LYS A 188 -9.55 -6.51 -14.91
CA LYS A 188 -8.45 -7.36 -14.43
C LYS A 188 -7.49 -6.58 -13.54
N GLU A 189 -7.05 -5.42 -14.02
CA GLU A 189 -6.04 -4.58 -13.37
C GLU A 189 -6.55 -4.03 -12.04
N GLU A 190 -7.87 -3.81 -11.93
CA GLU A 190 -8.51 -3.31 -10.70
C GLU A 190 -8.62 -4.39 -9.63
N ILE A 191 -8.98 -5.63 -9.99
CA ILE A 191 -9.22 -6.72 -9.03
C ILE A 191 -7.94 -7.45 -8.62
N GLN A 192 -6.95 -7.51 -9.51
CA GLN A 192 -5.70 -8.24 -9.31
C GLN A 192 -4.99 -7.91 -7.98
N PRO A 193 -4.85 -6.63 -7.56
CA PRO A 193 -4.17 -6.28 -6.29
C PRO A 193 -4.80 -6.93 -5.06
N TYR A 194 -6.08 -7.28 -5.12
CA TYR A 194 -6.82 -7.93 -4.03
C TYR A 194 -6.67 -9.44 -4.00
N LEU A 195 -6.01 -10.03 -5.01
CA LEU A 195 -5.92 -11.48 -5.23
C LEU A 195 -4.48 -12.00 -5.27
N LEU A 196 -3.49 -11.15 -4.97
CA LEU A 196 -2.06 -11.52 -4.99
C LEU A 196 -1.74 -12.71 -4.08
N ASP A 197 -2.45 -12.86 -2.96
CA ASP A 197 -2.28 -14.00 -2.03
C ASP A 197 -2.59 -15.38 -2.67
N TYR A 198 -3.40 -15.41 -3.74
CA TYR A 198 -3.83 -16.64 -4.41
C TYR A 198 -3.14 -16.82 -5.78
N CYS A 199 -2.71 -15.72 -6.38
CA CYS A 199 -2.08 -15.70 -7.68
C CYS A 199 -0.93 -14.69 -7.68
N LEU A 200 0.24 -15.15 -7.24
CA LEU A 200 1.46 -14.34 -7.20
C LEU A 200 2.00 -14.01 -8.60
N ASP A 201 1.70 -14.87 -9.59
CA ASP A 201 2.11 -14.68 -10.98
C ASP A 201 1.07 -13.83 -11.74
N PRO A 202 1.38 -12.57 -12.10
CA PRO A 202 0.47 -11.70 -12.83
C PRO A 202 0.04 -12.25 -14.18
N THR A 203 0.83 -13.16 -14.78
CA THR A 203 0.49 -13.76 -16.06
C THR A 203 -0.65 -14.77 -15.94
N LYS A 204 -0.80 -15.39 -14.75
CA LYS A 204 -1.83 -16.42 -14.46
C LYS A 204 -3.12 -15.87 -13.88
N ILE A 205 -3.17 -14.58 -13.56
CA ILE A 205 -4.38 -13.99 -12.97
C ILE A 205 -5.59 -14.10 -13.89
N GLU A 206 -5.39 -14.06 -15.22
CA GLU A 206 -6.47 -14.25 -16.18
C GLU A 206 -7.10 -15.64 -16.02
N GLU A 207 -6.29 -16.70 -16.04
CA GLU A 207 -6.75 -18.07 -15.84
C GLU A 207 -7.45 -18.25 -14.49
N PHE A 208 -6.89 -17.65 -13.44
CA PHE A 208 -7.50 -17.64 -12.11
C PHE A 208 -8.89 -16.99 -12.11
N LEU A 209 -9.04 -15.83 -12.75
CA LEU A 209 -10.30 -15.12 -12.85
C LEU A 209 -11.30 -15.88 -13.72
N MET A 210 -10.89 -16.48 -14.84
CA MET A 210 -11.78 -17.32 -15.68
C MET A 210 -12.34 -18.52 -14.88
N LYS A 211 -11.50 -19.11 -14.03
CA LYS A 211 -11.90 -20.25 -13.18
C LYS A 211 -12.87 -19.84 -12.07
N ASN A 212 -12.75 -18.64 -11.50
CA ASN A 212 -13.48 -18.25 -10.29
C ASN A 212 -14.57 -17.19 -10.50
N CYS A 213 -14.57 -16.47 -11.62
CA CYS A 213 -15.49 -15.35 -11.91
C CYS A 213 -16.29 -15.61 -13.20
N LYS A 214 -17.46 -14.98 -13.31
CA LYS A 214 -18.21 -14.88 -14.57
C LYS A 214 -17.59 -13.77 -15.40
N ILE A 215 -17.43 -14.00 -16.70
CA ILE A 215 -16.86 -13.04 -17.63
C ILE A 215 -17.98 -12.46 -18.47
N VAL A 216 -17.99 -11.14 -18.62
CA VAL A 216 -18.87 -10.43 -19.56
C VAL A 216 -18.06 -9.39 -20.32
N GLY A 217 -18.60 -8.93 -21.46
CA GLY A 217 -17.94 -7.96 -22.32
C GLY A 217 -17.41 -8.58 -23.61
N SER A 218 -16.56 -7.84 -24.31
CA SER A 218 -15.98 -8.23 -25.59
C SER A 218 -14.58 -8.83 -25.39
N SER A 219 -13.91 -9.20 -26.49
CA SER A 219 -12.50 -9.59 -26.46
C SER A 219 -11.57 -8.45 -26.06
N THR A 220 -11.95 -7.19 -26.32
CA THR A 220 -11.15 -5.99 -26.07
C THR A 220 -11.40 -5.36 -24.70
N GLU A 221 -12.61 -5.54 -24.16
CA GLU A 221 -12.96 -5.04 -22.82
C GLU A 221 -13.74 -6.11 -22.05
N ARG A 222 -13.06 -6.75 -21.11
CA ARG A 222 -13.60 -7.81 -20.26
C ARG A 222 -13.87 -7.30 -18.85
N PHE A 223 -14.99 -7.74 -18.31
CA PHE A 223 -15.38 -7.50 -16.93
C PHE A 223 -15.62 -8.82 -16.21
N TYR A 224 -15.21 -8.85 -14.95
CA TYR A 224 -15.38 -9.98 -14.05
C TYR A 224 -16.49 -9.69 -13.05
N LEU A 225 -17.37 -10.67 -12.86
CA LEU A 225 -18.49 -10.66 -11.91
C LEU A 225 -18.43 -11.92 -11.04
N ASN A 226 -19.13 -11.87 -9.90
CA ASN A 226 -19.29 -13.03 -9.05
C ASN A 226 -20.04 -14.16 -9.78
N LYS A 227 -19.54 -15.41 -9.70
CA LYS A 227 -20.25 -16.59 -10.21
C LYS A 227 -21.51 -16.92 -9.42
N GLN A 228 -21.56 -16.57 -8.13
CA GLN A 228 -22.63 -16.95 -7.21
C GLN A 228 -23.79 -15.94 -7.18
N LEU A 229 -23.68 -14.79 -7.85
CA LEU A 229 -24.78 -13.83 -8.00
C LEU A 229 -25.60 -14.19 -9.25
N SER A 230 -26.34 -15.30 -9.17
CA SER A 230 -27.46 -15.57 -10.07
C SER A 230 -28.74 -15.07 -9.40
N PHE A 231 -29.32 -14.01 -9.98
CA PHE A 231 -30.72 -13.64 -9.76
C PHE A 231 -31.63 -14.67 -10.43
#